data_AF-A0A4D4KC85-F1
#
_entry.id   AF-A0A4D4KC85-F1
#
_cell.length_a   1.000
_cell.length_b   1.000
_cell.length_c   1.000
_cell.angle_alpha   90.00
_cell.angle_beta   90.00
_cell.angle_gamma   90.00
#
_symmetry.space_group_name_H-M   'P 1'
#
loop_
_entity.id
_entity.type
_entity.pdbx_description
1 polymer ?
#
loop_
_entity_poly.entity_id
_entity_poly.type
_entity_poly.pdbx_seq_one_letter_code
_entity_poly.pdbx_strand_id
1 'polypeptide(L)'
;MSNWEPPVYETYLTRTPVQLLFGVGWKRILMFRVEHAGVILGGTLKQTAFVPWQDITAVVIWRRYLRDVTTLGQLRLFTPSDEWTDFVGVRRHPGAPPLPGPNSKLRPEQTAKLARHIDHDLFLASRAIRLWRFDLELLRSAVGAFAPHTPVHDERHLR
;
A
#
# COMPACT_ATOMS: atom_id res chain seq x y z
N MET A 1 -30.14 -19.86 6.29
CA MET A 1 -29.51 -18.51 6.24
C MET A 1 -28.03 -18.72 6.02
N SER A 2 -27.55 -18.55 4.79
CA SER A 2 -26.12 -18.62 4.50
C SER A 2 -25.41 -17.50 5.24
N ASN A 3 -24.44 -17.81 6.09
CA ASN A 3 -23.50 -16.84 6.63
C ASN A 3 -22.74 -16.22 5.45
N TRP A 4 -23.23 -15.09 4.95
CA TRP A 4 -22.51 -14.29 3.99
C TRP A 4 -21.38 -13.60 4.74
N GLU A 5 -20.24 -14.27 4.85
CA GLU A 5 -19.00 -13.59 5.21
C GLU A 5 -18.64 -12.69 4.03
N PRO A 6 -18.66 -11.35 4.19
CA PRO A 6 -18.30 -10.46 3.11
C PRO A 6 -16.84 -10.73 2.69
N PRO A 7 -16.49 -10.54 1.41
CA PRO A 7 -15.14 -10.83 0.92
C PRO A 7 -14.12 -9.93 1.62
N VAL A 8 -13.45 -10.48 2.62
CA VAL A 8 -12.37 -9.79 3.32
C VAL A 8 -11.11 -9.89 2.46
N TYR A 9 -10.62 -8.76 1.97
CA TYR A 9 -9.34 -8.71 1.28
C TYR A 9 -8.23 -8.50 2.32
N GLU A 10 -7.33 -9.46 2.44
CA GLU A 10 -6.19 -9.40 3.35
C GLU A 10 -4.92 -9.91 2.69
N THR A 11 -3.84 -9.16 2.86
CA THR A 11 -2.54 -9.52 2.30
C THR A 11 -1.45 -9.39 3.34
N TYR A 12 -0.49 -10.31 3.26
CA TYR A 12 0.56 -10.47 4.24
C TYR A 12 1.90 -10.61 3.53
N LEU A 13 2.94 -10.07 4.15
CA LEU A 13 4.31 -10.24 3.68
C LEU A 13 4.64 -11.74 3.58
N THR A 14 4.93 -12.20 2.37
CA THR A 14 5.55 -13.47 2.04
C THR A 14 6.94 -13.49 2.67
N ARG A 15 7.16 -14.47 3.55
CA ARG A 15 8.45 -14.66 4.20
C ARG A 15 9.52 -15.00 3.17
N THR A 16 10.70 -14.42 3.35
CA THR A 16 11.89 -14.87 2.61
C THR A 16 12.47 -16.12 3.28
N PRO A 17 13.11 -17.04 2.53
CA PRO A 17 13.76 -18.23 3.11
C PRO A 17 14.75 -17.89 4.22
N VAL A 18 15.43 -16.75 4.09
CA VAL A 18 16.39 -16.24 5.08
C VAL A 18 15.70 -15.91 6.43
N GLN A 19 14.51 -15.31 6.41
CA GLN A 19 13.75 -15.02 7.63
C GLN A 19 13.25 -16.29 8.36
N LEU A 20 13.04 -17.37 7.63
CA LEU A 20 12.69 -18.68 8.21
C LEU A 20 13.88 -19.32 8.93
N LEU A 21 15.10 -19.09 8.43
CA LEU A 21 16.33 -19.66 8.99
C LEU A 21 16.82 -18.95 10.28
N PHE A 22 16.53 -17.64 10.43
CA PHE A 22 17.02 -16.83 11.57
C PHE A 22 16.03 -16.68 12.74
N GLY A 23 14.97 -17.48 12.81
CA GLY A 23 14.07 -17.51 13.97
C GLY A 23 13.29 -16.22 14.24
N VAL A 24 13.19 -15.32 13.25
CA VAL A 24 12.33 -14.13 13.35
C VAL A 24 10.89 -14.63 13.48
N GLY A 25 10.28 -14.33 14.63
CA GLY A 25 9.07 -14.98 15.13
C GLY A 25 7.94 -15.15 14.11
N TRP A 26 7.11 -16.17 14.33
CA TRP A 26 6.06 -16.67 13.44
C TRP A 26 4.90 -15.70 13.13
N LYS A 27 5.01 -14.42 13.46
CA LYS A 27 3.93 -13.44 13.27
C LYS A 27 3.89 -12.96 11.82
N ARG A 28 2.76 -13.20 11.13
CA ARG A 28 2.51 -12.67 9.79
C ARG A 28 2.42 -11.15 9.87
N ILE A 29 3.09 -10.44 8.96
CA ILE A 29 3.00 -8.98 8.87
C ILE A 29 1.90 -8.65 7.88
N LEU A 30 0.79 -8.09 8.36
CA LEU A 30 -0.28 -7.56 7.51
C LEU A 30 0.30 -6.39 6.70
N MET A 31 0.03 -6.36 5.41
CA MET A 31 0.46 -5.28 4.51
C MET A 31 -0.72 -4.42 4.10
N PHE A 32 -1.86 -5.04 3.77
CA PHE A 32 -3.07 -4.32 3.39
C PHE A 32 -4.29 -5.16 3.70
N ARG A 33 -5.31 -4.55 4.32
CA ARG A 33 -6.62 -5.17 4.57
C ARG A 33 -7.75 -4.21 4.26
N VAL A 34 -8.79 -4.75 3.63
CA VAL A 34 -10.09 -4.10 3.46
C VAL A 34 -11.06 -4.75 4.44
N GLU A 35 -11.74 -3.93 5.23
CA GLU A 35 -12.72 -4.38 6.21
C GLU A 35 -13.94 -3.46 6.24
N HIS A 36 -14.97 -3.85 7.00
CA HIS A 36 -16.24 -3.15 7.04
C HIS A 36 -16.12 -1.66 7.40
N ALA A 37 -15.22 -1.30 8.32
CA ALA A 37 -15.08 0.08 8.78
C ALA A 37 -14.09 0.92 7.95
N GLY A 38 -13.23 0.29 7.13
CA GLY A 38 -12.19 1.00 6.40
C GLY A 38 -11.08 0.11 5.86
N VAL A 39 -9.89 0.70 5.74
CA VAL A 39 -8.69 0.04 5.24
C VAL A 39 -7.60 0.08 6.31
N ILE A 40 -6.95 -1.06 6.55
CA ILE A 40 -5.71 -1.12 7.33
C ILE A 40 -4.52 -1.11 6.38
N LEU A 41 -3.69 -0.08 6.50
CA LEU A 41 -2.38 0.02 5.85
C LEU A 41 -1.32 -0.55 6.80
N GLY A 42 -0.97 -1.82 6.61
CA GLY A 42 -0.14 -2.58 7.53
C GLY A 42 1.36 -2.30 7.46
N GLY A 43 2.15 -2.95 8.31
CA GLY A 43 3.59 -2.73 8.44
C GLY A 43 4.08 -3.15 9.82
N THR A 44 5.16 -2.53 10.30
CA THR A 44 5.51 -2.64 11.73
C THR A 44 4.44 -1.97 12.59
N LEU A 45 4.38 -2.26 13.90
CA LEU A 45 3.39 -1.68 14.81
C LEU A 45 3.35 -0.14 14.77
N LYS A 46 4.50 0.53 14.59
CA LYS A 46 4.60 1.99 14.49
C LYS A 46 4.23 2.55 13.11
N GLN A 47 4.05 1.69 12.12
CA GLN A 47 3.74 2.05 10.73
C GLN A 47 2.33 1.64 10.32
N THR A 48 1.66 0.79 11.09
CA THR A 48 0.29 0.38 10.81
C THR A 48 -0.66 1.55 11.03
N ALA A 49 -1.51 1.82 10.05
CA ALA A 49 -2.56 2.84 10.11
C ALA A 49 -3.91 2.21 9.78
N PHE A 50 -4.95 2.61 10.50
CA PHE A 50 -6.33 2.39 10.09
C PHE A 50 -6.87 3.67 9.46
N VAL A 51 -7.56 3.54 8.33
CA VAL A 51 -8.17 4.66 7.60
C VAL A 51 -9.65 4.34 7.41
N PRO A 52 -10.57 5.08 8.03
CA PRO A 52 -12.00 4.82 7.92
C PRO A 52 -12.50 5.17 6.51
N TRP A 53 -13.57 4.52 6.05
CA TRP A 53 -14.13 4.77 4.71
C TRP A 53 -14.50 6.23 4.46
N GLN A 54 -15.00 6.92 5.48
CA GLN A 54 -15.35 8.35 5.43
C GLN A 54 -14.17 9.28 5.13
N ASP A 55 -12.93 8.82 5.32
CA ASP A 55 -11.72 9.58 5.00
C ASP A 55 -11.19 9.27 3.60
N ILE A 56 -11.71 8.24 2.93
CA ILE A 56 -11.18 7.68 1.68
C ILE A 56 -12.04 8.13 0.51
N THR A 57 -11.41 8.75 -0.49
CA THR A 57 -12.07 9.10 -1.75
C THR A 57 -11.87 8.04 -2.83
N ALA A 58 -10.79 7.27 -2.77
CA ALA A 58 -10.51 6.17 -3.69
C ALA A 58 -9.48 5.20 -3.12
N VAL A 59 -9.54 3.93 -3.54
CA VAL A 59 -8.41 3.00 -3.42
C VAL A 59 -7.64 3.04 -4.73
N VAL A 60 -6.32 3.21 -4.68
CA VAL A 60 -5.51 3.44 -5.88
C VAL A 60 -4.37 2.44 -5.94
N ILE A 61 -4.23 1.79 -7.10
CA ILE A 61 -3.07 1.00 -7.47
C ILE A 61 -2.22 1.85 -8.40
N TRP A 62 -0.95 1.99 -8.10
CA TRP A 62 -0.02 2.77 -8.91
C TRP A 62 1.34 2.11 -8.97
N ARG A 63 2.24 2.63 -9.80
CA ARG A 63 3.54 2.01 -10.08
C ARG A 63 4.62 3.07 -10.10
N ARG A 64 5.79 2.74 -9.56
CA ARG A 64 7.00 3.57 -9.62
C ARG A 64 8.17 2.83 -10.20
N TYR A 65 9.07 3.56 -10.85
CA TYR A 65 10.32 3.02 -11.37
C TYR A 65 11.38 3.02 -10.26
N LEU A 66 12.11 1.92 -10.09
CA LEU A 66 13.05 1.80 -8.96
C LEU A 66 14.32 2.64 -9.11
N ARG A 67 14.67 3.08 -10.33
CA ARG A 67 15.76 4.04 -10.53
C ARG A 67 15.54 5.33 -9.75
N ASP A 68 14.30 5.74 -9.52
CA ASP A 68 13.98 6.98 -8.81
C ASP A 68 14.45 6.95 -7.34
N VAL A 69 14.69 5.75 -6.76
CA VAL A 69 15.27 5.56 -5.42
C VAL A 69 16.74 5.98 -5.34
N THR A 70 17.48 5.88 -6.44
CA THR A 70 18.90 6.30 -6.49
C THR A 70 19.07 7.80 -6.24
N THR A 71 18.02 8.59 -6.49
CA THR A 71 17.98 10.05 -6.31
C THR A 71 17.93 10.49 -4.85
N LEU A 72 17.63 9.60 -3.90
CA LEU A 72 17.68 9.87 -2.45
C LEU A 72 18.96 9.38 -1.76
N GLY A 73 20.00 9.02 -2.54
CA GLY A 73 21.32 8.68 -2.01
C GLY A 73 21.46 7.28 -1.40
N GLN A 74 20.43 6.44 -1.45
CA GLN A 74 20.55 5.02 -1.10
C GLN A 74 20.76 4.18 -2.36
N LEU A 75 22.04 3.96 -2.71
CA LEU A 75 22.43 2.99 -3.72
C LEU A 75 22.16 1.59 -3.16
N ARG A 76 21.17 0.87 -3.69
CA ARG A 76 21.11 -0.59 -3.49
C ARG A 76 21.99 -1.22 -4.56
N LEU A 77 23.19 -1.67 -4.16
CA LEU A 77 24.19 -2.29 -5.05
C LEU A 77 23.68 -3.50 -5.85
N PHE A 78 22.50 -4.04 -5.55
CA PHE A 78 21.96 -5.26 -6.14
C PHE A 78 20.52 -5.13 -6.67
N THR A 79 19.99 -3.92 -6.86
CA THR A 79 18.66 -3.75 -7.48
C THR A 79 18.85 -3.50 -8.98
N PRO A 80 18.33 -4.38 -9.86
CA PRO A 80 18.36 -4.14 -11.29
C PRO A 80 17.75 -2.78 -11.63
N SER A 81 18.41 -2.03 -12.51
CA SER A 81 18.00 -0.66 -12.88
C SER A 81 16.61 -0.56 -13.49
N ASP A 82 16.08 -1.67 -14.00
CA ASP A 82 14.85 -1.75 -14.81
C ASP A 82 13.66 -2.39 -14.08
N GLU A 83 13.70 -2.41 -12.75
CA GLU A 83 12.61 -2.98 -11.96
C GLU A 83 11.54 -1.92 -11.64
N TRP A 84 10.28 -2.31 -11.77
CA TRP A 84 9.12 -1.53 -11.34
C TRP A 84 8.63 -2.03 -9.98
N THR A 85 8.07 -1.14 -9.16
CA THR A 85 7.36 -1.55 -7.94
C THR A 85 5.94 -1.03 -7.99
N ASP A 86 4.98 -1.95 -7.85
CA ASP A 86 3.57 -1.62 -7.69
C ASP A 86 3.28 -1.23 -6.25
N PHE A 87 2.30 -0.37 -6.07
CA PHE A 87 1.82 0.12 -4.79
C PHE A 87 0.31 0.04 -4.78
N VAL A 88 -0.25 -0.21 -3.59
CA VAL A 88 -1.66 0.02 -3.32
C VAL A 88 -1.77 0.97 -2.13
N GLY A 89 -2.68 1.93 -2.25
CA GLY A 89 -2.91 2.93 -1.22
C GLY A 89 -4.31 3.48 -1.28
N VAL A 90 -4.56 4.49 -0.44
CA VAL A 90 -5.85 5.19 -0.38
C VAL A 90 -5.62 6.67 -0.65
N ARG A 91 -6.40 7.22 -1.58
CA ARG A 91 -6.55 8.67 -1.74
C ARG A 91 -7.55 9.13 -0.69
N ARG A 92 -7.22 10.21 0.01
CA ARG A 92 -7.98 10.70 1.16
C ARG A 92 -8.53 12.09 0.91
N HIS A 93 -9.54 12.48 1.69
CA HIS A 93 -10.03 13.85 1.69
C HIS A 93 -8.89 14.84 2.03
N PRO A 94 -8.81 15.99 1.35
CA PRO A 94 -7.82 17.02 1.69
C PRO A 94 -7.89 17.43 3.16
N GLY A 95 -6.73 17.62 3.78
CA GLY A 95 -6.63 18.03 5.19
C GLY A 95 -6.79 16.89 6.21
N ALA A 96 -6.94 15.65 5.75
CA ALA A 96 -7.03 14.51 6.66
C ALA A 96 -5.71 14.31 7.44
N PRO A 97 -5.75 13.86 8.72
CA PRO A 97 -4.56 13.80 9.57
C PRO A 97 -3.44 12.92 8.98
N PRO A 98 -2.16 13.22 9.20
CA PRO A 98 -1.04 12.39 8.74
C PRO A 98 -1.14 10.95 9.26
N LEU A 99 -0.81 9.98 8.40
CA LEU A 99 -0.80 8.56 8.79
C LEU A 99 0.61 8.10 9.15
N PRO A 100 0.74 7.17 10.13
CA PRO A 100 1.98 6.45 10.30
C PRO A 100 2.27 5.60 9.06
N GLY A 101 3.56 5.36 8.82
CA GLY A 101 3.98 4.57 7.67
C GLY A 101 5.47 4.66 7.41
N PRO A 102 6.00 3.77 6.55
CA PRO A 102 7.42 3.76 6.20
C PRO A 102 7.89 5.07 5.57
N ASN A 103 6.99 5.79 4.90
CA ASN A 103 7.28 7.05 4.20
C ASN A 103 6.85 8.30 4.99
N SER A 104 6.29 8.17 6.19
CA SER A 104 5.63 9.27 6.95
C SER A 104 6.48 10.50 7.22
N LYS A 105 7.81 10.42 7.08
CA LYS A 105 8.75 11.52 7.27
C LYS A 105 9.19 12.20 5.97
N LEU A 106 8.76 11.69 4.81
CA LEU A 106 9.11 12.30 3.53
C LEU A 106 8.32 13.58 3.36
N ARG A 107 8.97 14.60 2.81
CA ARG A 107 8.36 15.87 2.43
C ARG A 107 7.81 15.81 0.99
N PRO A 108 6.89 16.71 0.60
CA PRO A 108 6.36 16.78 -0.76
C PRO A 108 7.43 16.82 -1.85
N GLU A 109 8.52 17.54 -1.65
CA GLU A 109 9.60 17.63 -2.66
C GLU A 109 10.33 16.29 -2.82
N GLN A 110 10.38 15.48 -1.76
CA GLN A 110 10.99 14.15 -1.81
C GLN A 110 10.07 13.16 -2.51
N THR A 111 8.76 13.20 -2.27
CA THR A 111 7.80 12.32 -2.97
C THR A 111 7.68 12.68 -4.44
N ALA A 112 7.70 13.97 -4.79
CA ALA A 112 7.69 14.43 -6.18
C ALA A 112 8.89 13.92 -6.99
N LYS A 113 10.07 13.81 -6.36
CA LYS A 113 11.26 13.20 -6.98
C LYS A 113 11.12 11.69 -7.18
N LEU A 114 10.38 11.01 -6.31
CA LEU A 114 10.21 9.55 -6.34
C LEU A 114 9.04 9.08 -7.21
N ALA A 115 8.01 9.90 -7.36
CA ALA A 115 6.79 9.59 -8.11
C ALA A 115 6.04 10.89 -8.47
N ARG A 116 6.54 11.64 -9.44
CA ARG A 116 5.97 12.94 -9.85
C ARG A 116 4.49 12.91 -10.27
N HIS A 117 4.01 11.75 -10.71
CA HIS A 117 2.64 11.56 -11.18
C HIS A 117 1.66 11.22 -10.06
N ILE A 118 2.15 11.08 -8.82
CA ILE A 118 1.36 10.71 -7.64
C ILE A 118 1.36 11.85 -6.63
N ASP A 119 0.18 12.15 -6.10
CA ASP A 119 0.03 13.13 -5.04
C ASP A 119 0.76 12.69 -3.75
N HIS A 120 1.25 13.67 -3.00
CA HIS A 120 2.04 13.42 -1.80
C HIS A 120 1.31 12.53 -0.78
N ASP A 121 0.03 12.82 -0.54
CA ASP A 121 -0.76 12.13 0.47
C ASP A 121 -1.01 10.66 0.11
N LEU A 122 -1.31 10.36 -1.17
CA LEU A 122 -1.42 9.00 -1.69
C LEU A 122 -0.09 8.26 -1.55
N PHE A 123 1.04 8.91 -1.84
CA PHE A 123 2.36 8.29 -1.68
C PHE A 123 2.62 7.85 -0.22
N LEU A 124 2.25 8.69 0.74
CA LEU A 124 2.37 8.39 2.17
C LEU A 124 1.39 7.30 2.61
N ALA A 125 0.17 7.34 2.08
CA ALA A 125 -0.91 6.40 2.35
C ALA A 125 -0.87 5.13 1.48
N SER A 126 0.32 4.72 1.04
CA SER A 126 0.53 3.53 0.19
C SER A 126 1.45 2.49 0.81
N ARG A 127 1.34 1.25 0.31
CA ARG A 127 2.23 0.12 0.62
C ARG A 127 2.75 -0.48 -0.66
N ALA A 128 4.07 -0.70 -0.70
CA ALA A 128 4.71 -1.38 -1.81
C ALA A 128 4.23 -2.83 -1.88
N ILE A 129 3.70 -3.22 -3.04
CA ILE A 129 3.35 -4.60 -3.39
C ILE A 129 4.65 -5.32 -3.73
N ARG A 130 5.35 -5.75 -2.69
CA ARG A 130 6.65 -6.42 -2.79
C ARG A 130 6.72 -7.53 -1.75
N LEU A 131 6.98 -8.74 -2.22
CA LEU A 131 6.97 -9.94 -1.37
C LEU A 131 5.59 -10.14 -0.73
N TRP A 132 4.50 -9.90 -1.44
CA TRP A 132 3.15 -10.35 -1.06
C TRP A 132 2.27 -10.42 -2.29
N ARG A 133 1.26 -11.30 -2.25
CA ARG A 133 0.33 -11.51 -3.37
C ARG A 133 -0.69 -10.37 -3.42
N PHE A 134 -0.89 -9.84 -4.63
CA PHE A 134 -1.91 -8.84 -4.93
C PHE A 134 -2.89 -9.41 -5.95
N ASP A 135 -4.18 -9.13 -5.75
CA ASP A 135 -5.28 -9.60 -6.58
C ASP A 135 -6.26 -8.42 -6.72
N LEU A 136 -6.35 -7.88 -7.93
CA LEU A 136 -7.14 -6.68 -8.20
C LEU A 136 -8.65 -6.96 -8.14
N GLU A 137 -9.07 -8.14 -8.60
CA GLU A 137 -10.49 -8.48 -8.66
C GLU A 137 -11.03 -8.79 -7.26
N LEU A 138 -10.24 -9.47 -6.43
CA LEU A 138 -10.60 -9.66 -5.03
C LEU A 138 -10.62 -8.33 -4.27
N LEU A 139 -9.67 -7.42 -4.54
CA LEU A 139 -9.69 -6.07 -3.96
C LEU A 139 -10.96 -5.32 -4.36
N ARG A 140 -11.30 -5.30 -5.65
CA ARG A 140 -12.51 -4.64 -6.16
C ARG A 140 -13.78 -5.21 -5.55
N SER A 141 -13.86 -6.53 -5.43
CA SER A 141 -14.99 -7.22 -4.79
C SER A 141 -15.13 -6.82 -3.31
N ALA A 142 -14.02 -6.80 -2.56
CA ALA A 142 -14.02 -6.39 -1.16
C ALA A 142 -14.41 -4.92 -0.97
N VAL A 143 -13.83 -4.00 -1.75
CA VAL A 143 -14.18 -2.57 -1.70
C VAL A 143 -15.64 -2.38 -2.10
N GLY A 144 -16.13 -3.05 -3.14
CA GLY A 144 -17.53 -2.97 -3.56
C GLY A 144 -18.51 -3.47 -2.49
N ALA A 145 -18.12 -4.48 -1.70
CA ALA A 145 -18.95 -5.01 -0.62
C ALA A 145 -19.03 -4.08 0.60
N PHE A 146 -17.93 -3.41 0.97
CA PHE A 146 -17.85 -2.60 2.19
C PHE A 146 -18.02 -1.09 1.98
N ALA A 147 -17.69 -0.59 0.79
CA ALA A 147 -17.75 0.82 0.42
C ALA A 147 -18.10 0.97 -1.08
N PRO A 148 -19.35 0.66 -1.48
CA PRO A 148 -19.76 0.61 -2.89
C PRO A 148 -19.62 1.94 -3.64
N HIS A 149 -19.49 3.06 -2.93
CA HIS A 149 -19.28 4.39 -3.50
C HIS A 149 -17.81 4.81 -3.58
N THR A 150 -16.88 3.97 -3.10
CA THR A 150 -15.44 4.22 -3.16
C THR A 150 -14.84 3.54 -4.38
N PRO A 151 -14.40 4.28 -5.41
CA PRO A 151 -13.81 3.68 -6.60
C PRO A 151 -12.45 3.03 -6.32
N VAL A 152 -12.13 2.00 -7.11
CA VAL A 152 -10.81 1.40 -7.19
C VAL A 152 -10.16 1.78 -8.51
N HIS A 153 -9.12 2.62 -8.47
CA HIS A 153 -8.39 3.08 -9.66
C HIS A 153 -7.11 2.28 -9.89
N ASP A 154 -6.91 1.82 -11.13
CA ASP A 154 -5.64 1.26 -11.58
C ASP A 154 -4.90 2.30 -12.42
N GLU A 155 -3.98 3.00 -11.77
CA GLU A 155 -3.18 4.09 -12.31
C GLU A 155 -1.78 3.61 -12.72
N ARG A 156 -1.50 2.30 -12.75
CA ARG A 156 -0.17 1.74 -13.10
C ARG A 156 0.31 2.10 -14.51
N HIS A 157 -0.58 2.61 -15.35
CA HIS A 157 -0.28 3.05 -16.72
C HIS A 157 0.04 4.55 -16.83
N LEU A 158 -0.21 5.35 -15.78
CA LEU A 158 0.09 6.78 -15.75
C LEU A 158 1.59 6.99 -15.46
N ARG A 159 2.25 7.93 -16.14
CA ARG A 159 3.71 8.18 -16.07
C ARG A 159 4.03 9.66 -15.81
#